data_AF-A0AAW3RBJ6-F1
#
_entry.id   AF-A0AAW3RBJ6-F1
#
_cell.length_a   1.000
_cell.length_b   1.000
_cell.length_c   1.000
_cell.angle_alpha   90.00
_cell.angle_beta   90.00
_cell.angle_gamma   90.00
#
_symmetry.space_group_name_H-M   'P 1'
#
loop_
_entity.id
_entity.type
_entity.pdbx_description
1 polymer ?
#
loop_
_entity_poly.entity_id
_entity_poly.type
_entity_poly.pdbx_seq_one_letter_code
_entity_poly.pdbx_strand_id
1 'polypeptide(L)' 'MKISSSTGTSPITLPVNVPATGYQYQGLATNSKGEKKYLHFNTVAADPAPFKRGQIVRITFNQRYGVTNYKLVHR' A
#
# COMPACT_ATOMS: atom_id res chain seq x y z
N MET A 1 8.80 1.74 -1.02
CA MET A 1 8.28 1.83 -2.39
C MET A 1 7.90 3.27 -2.69
N LYS A 2 8.29 3.82 -3.84
CA LYS A 2 7.84 5.16 -4.27
C LYS A 2 6.53 5.01 -5.05
N ILE A 3 5.51 5.80 -4.69
CA ILE A 3 4.20 5.77 -5.32
C ILE A 3 4.25 6.49 -6.66
N SER A 4 3.84 5.81 -7.73
CA SER A 4 3.64 6.40 -9.06
C SER A 4 2.20 6.87 -9.22
N SER A 5 1.26 5.94 -9.23
CA SER A 5 -0.19 6.16 -9.33
C SER A 5 -0.93 4.98 -8.70
N SER A 6 -2.20 5.18 -8.34
CA SER A 6 -3.08 4.06 -8.07
C SER A 6 -3.27 3.24 -9.34
N THR A 7 -3.33 1.91 -9.21
CA THR A 7 -3.63 0.97 -10.29
C THR A 7 -5.10 0.63 -10.40
N GLY A 8 -5.88 0.98 -9.37
CA GLY A 8 -7.27 0.58 -9.29
C GLY A 8 -7.88 0.92 -7.94
N THR A 9 -9.13 0.53 -7.77
CA THR A 9 -9.84 0.65 -6.50
C THR A 9 -10.32 -0.73 -6.08
N SER A 10 -10.55 -0.90 -4.78
CA SER A 10 -11.15 -2.10 -4.21
C SER A 10 -12.23 -1.72 -3.21
N PRO A 11 -13.37 -2.42 -3.17
CA PRO A 11 -14.36 -2.19 -2.14
C PRO A 11 -13.75 -2.53 -0.77
N ILE A 12 -13.95 -1.64 0.21
CA ILE A 12 -13.60 -1.87 1.60
C ILE A 12 -14.80 -1.52 2.48
N THR A 13 -14.83 -2.08 3.68
CA THR A 13 -15.89 -1.81 4.66
C THR A 13 -15.26 -1.15 5.88
N LEU A 14 -15.66 0.08 6.16
CA LEU A 14 -15.31 0.79 7.39
C LEU A 14 -16.08 0.18 8.57
N PRO A 15 -15.70 0.49 9.83
CA PRO A 15 -16.51 0.11 10.99
C PRO A 15 -17.99 0.47 10.82
N VAL A 16 -18.87 -0.26 11.52
CA VAL A 16 -20.33 -0.11 11.40
C VAL A 16 -20.88 -0.30 9.97
N ASN A 17 -20.27 -1.19 9.19
CA ASN A 17 -20.74 -1.62 7.86
C ASN A 17 -20.88 -0.50 6.82
N VAL A 18 -20.09 0.58 6.96
CA VAL A 18 -20.11 1.68 5.99
C VAL A 18 -19.25 1.30 4.77
N PRO A 19 -19.83 1.21 3.56
CA PRO A 19 -19.07 0.91 2.35
C PRO A 19 -18.15 2.09 2.01
N ALA A 20 -16.92 1.78 1.61
CA ALA A 20 -15.95 2.77 1.18
C ALA A 20 -15.05 2.22 0.06
N THR A 21 -14.23 3.12 -0.49
CA THR A 21 -13.31 2.82 -1.58
C THR A 21 -11.89 2.76 -1.05
N GLY A 22 -11.25 1.59 -1.20
CA GLY A 22 -9.81 1.41 -1.05
C GLY A 22 -9.09 1.60 -2.38
N TYR A 23 -7.79 1.79 -2.32
CA TYR A 23 -6.93 2.08 -3.46
C TYR A 23 -5.85 1.02 -3.60
N GLN A 24 -5.60 0.60 -4.82
CA GLN A 24 -4.61 -0.42 -5.14
C GLN A 24 -3.34 0.23 -5.65
N TYR A 25 -2.19 -0.28 -5.21
CA TYR A 25 -0.90 0.22 -5.62
C TYR A 25 0.01 -0.94 -5.98
N GLN A 26 0.81 -0.73 -7.02
CA GLN A 26 1.88 -1.65 -7.39
C GLN A 26 3.15 -0.87 -7.69
N GLY A 27 4.29 -1.49 -7.43
CA GLY A 27 5.56 -0.87 -7.77
C GLY A 27 6.77 -1.61 -7.24
N LEU A 28 7.93 -1.09 -7.61
CA LEU A 28 9.21 -1.62 -7.18
C LEU A 28 9.54 -1.12 -5.76
N ALA A 29 9.65 -2.04 -4.83
CA ALA A 29 10.16 -1.80 -3.50
C ALA A 29 11.63 -2.22 -3.43
N THR A 30 12.44 -1.46 -2.69
CA THR A 30 13.82 -1.81 -2.37
C THR A 30 13.90 -2.09 -0.88
N ASN A 31 14.52 -3.19 -0.49
CA ASN A 31 14.76 -3.50 0.93
C ASN A 31 16.08 -2.87 1.43
N SER A 32 16.41 -3.08 2.70
CA SER A 32 17.63 -2.54 3.31
C SER A 32 18.92 -3.12 2.74
N LYS A 33 18.87 -4.28 2.06
CA LYS A 33 20.02 -4.90 1.38
C LYS A 33 20.18 -4.41 -0.07
N GLY A 34 19.31 -3.51 -0.54
CA GLY A 34 19.30 -3.03 -1.92
C GLY A 34 18.58 -3.96 -2.90
N GLU A 35 18.01 -5.08 -2.43
CA GLU A 35 17.27 -6.00 -3.29
C GLU A 35 15.93 -5.39 -3.69
N LYS A 36 15.60 -5.56 -4.97
CA LYS A 36 14.39 -5.00 -5.58
C LYS A 36 13.32 -6.08 -5.69
N LYS A 37 12.11 -5.76 -5.28
CA LYS A 37 10.95 -6.65 -5.41
C LYS A 37 9.73 -5.87 -5.89
N TYR A 38 9.03 -6.42 -6.87
CA TYR A 38 7.75 -5.89 -7.29
C TYR A 38 6.68 -6.31 -6.28
N LEU A 39 5.99 -5.34 -5.70
CA LEU A 39 4.96 -5.57 -4.69
C LEU A 39 3.66 -4.89 -5.12
N HIS A 40 2.55 -5.52 -4.76
CA HIS A 40 1.23 -4.95 -4.81
C HIS A 40 0.66 -4.86 -3.39
N PHE A 41 -0.13 -3.83 -3.11
CA PHE A 41 -0.88 -3.72 -1.86
C PHE A 41 -2.12 -2.84 -2.05
N ASN A 42 -3.10 -3.02 -1.17
CA ASN A 42 -4.34 -2.25 -1.17
C ASN A 42 -4.42 -1.45 0.12
N THR A 43 -5.04 -0.26 0.08
CA THR A 43 -5.43 0.43 1.30
C THR A 43 -6.54 -0.34 2.00
N VAL A 44 -6.53 -0.30 3.34
CA VAL A 44 -7.48 -1.02 4.19
C VAL A 44 -8.32 -0.03 4.98
N ALA A 45 -9.41 -0.48 5.58
CA ALA A 45 -10.34 0.35 6.35
C ALA A 45 -9.69 1.20 7.46
N ALA A 46 -8.58 0.73 8.04
CA ALA A 46 -7.85 1.45 9.08
C ALA A 46 -7.04 2.65 8.55
N ASP A 47 -6.66 2.65 7.27
CA ASP A 47 -5.95 3.74 6.60
C ASP A 47 -6.35 3.78 5.11
N PRO A 48 -7.59 4.20 4.79
CA PRO A 48 -8.17 4.05 3.46
C PRO A 48 -7.72 5.12 2.48
N ALA A 49 -7.07 6.19 2.97
CA ALA A 49 -6.76 7.37 2.19
C ALA A 49 -5.81 7.06 1.03
N PRO A 50 -6.02 7.68 -0.16
CA PRO A 50 -5.13 7.46 -1.29
C PRO A 50 -3.77 8.11 -1.05
N PHE A 51 -2.71 7.40 -1.42
CA PHE A 51 -1.38 7.96 -1.57
C PHE A 51 -1.27 8.81 -2.84
N LYS A 52 -0.52 9.91 -2.71
CA LYS A 52 -0.17 10.82 -3.80
C LYS A 52 1.10 10.35 -4.51
N ARG A 53 1.21 10.68 -5.80
CA ARG A 53 2.41 10.46 -6.59
C ARG A 53 3.63 11.07 -5.92
N GLY A 54 4.73 10.33 -5.90
CA GLY A 54 6.01 10.75 -5.33
C GLY A 54 6.20 10.41 -3.85
N GLN A 55 5.12 10.09 -3.12
CA GLN A 55 5.22 9.65 -1.73
C GLN A 55 5.99 8.34 -1.59
N ILE A 56 6.69 8.17 -0.47
CA ILE A 56 7.41 6.95 -0.15
C ILE A 56 6.63 6.19 0.92
N VAL A 57 6.28 4.95 0.61
CA VAL A 57 5.59 4.04 1.53
C VAL A 57 6.55 2.94 1.96
N ARG A 58 6.73 2.76 3.27
CA ARG A 58 7.40 1.60 3.85
C ARG A 58 6.41 0.46 3.89
N ILE A 59 6.78 -0.66 3.28
CA ILE A 59 5.95 -1.86 3.20
C ILE A 59 6.56 -2.93 4.08
N THR A 60 5.75 -3.56 4.93
CA THR A 60 6.12 -4.78 5.65
C THR A 60 5.67 -5.96 4.82
N PHE A 61 6.63 -6.77 4.38
CA PHE A 61 6.39 -7.94 3.56
C PHE A 61 6.73 -9.21 4.34
N ASN A 62 5.79 -10.15 4.38
CA ASN A 62 5.97 -11.49 4.91
C ASN A 62 5.98 -12.50 3.74
N GLN A 63 6.88 -13.48 3.77
CA GLN A 63 6.99 -14.46 2.68
C GLN A 63 5.76 -15.37 2.53
N ARG A 64 5.06 -15.68 3.63
CA ARG A 64 3.87 -16.54 3.66
C ARG A 64 2.58 -15.77 3.39
N TYR A 65 2.50 -14.52 3.84
CA TYR A 65 1.26 -13.73 3.83
C TYR A 65 1.27 -12.53 2.87
N GLY A 66 2.38 -12.25 2.20
CA GLY A 66 2.50 -11.09 1.31
C GLY A 66 2.66 -9.78 2.09
N VAL A 67 2.06 -8.70 1.59
CA VAL A 67 2.09 -7.39 2.26
C VAL A 67 1.16 -7.39 3.46
N THR A 68 1.70 -7.20 4.66
CA THR A 68 0.93 -7.22 5.91
C THR A 68 0.72 -5.85 6.53
N ASN A 69 1.54 -4.86 6.14
CA ASN A 69 1.42 -3.49 6.64
C ASN A 69 2.05 -2.51 5.65
N TYR A 70 1.59 -1.28 5.66
CA TYR A 70 2.16 -0.16 4.93
C TYR A 70 2.12 1.10 5.79
N LYS A 71 3.13 1.96 5.65
CA LYS A 71 3.17 3.25 6.33
C LYS A 71 3.76 4.32 5.42
N LEU A 72 3.13 5.49 5.37
CA LEU A 72 3.72 6.65 4.74
C LEU A 72 4.98 7.07 5.50
N VAL A 73 6.07 7.29 4.76
CA VAL A 73 7.32 7.81 5.30
C VAL A 73 7.52 9.22 4.78
N HIS A 74 7.62 10.17 5.70
CA HIS A 74 8.06 11.53 5.41
C HIS A 74 9.60 11.52 5.46
N ARG A 75 10.22 12.14 4.46
CA ARG A 75 11.67 12.37 4.46
C ARG A 75 12.02 13.46 5.44
#